data_AF-A0A1T5ITT5-F1
#
_entry.id   AF-A0A1T5ITT5-F1
#
_cell.length_a   1.000
_cell.length_b   1.000
_cell.length_c   1.000
_cell.angle_alpha   90.00
_cell.angle_beta   90.00
_cell.angle_gamma   90.00
#
_symmetry.space_group_name_H-M   'P 1'
#
loop_
_entity.id
_entity.type
_entity.pdbx_description
1 polymer ?
#
loop_
_entity_poly.entity_id
_entity_poly.type
_entity_poly.pdbx_seq_one_letter_code
_entity_poly.pdbx_strand_id
1 'polypeptide(L)'
;MTPRHHLDSATVVAFAAGTLSPALAAVAASHLEVCAQCRQQVRKGERLGGLLLEQQQPGHASHARRESLRQDILAQLDEAPVAPPASPFRNAIDGPREADPDRLPVSLHAYFGETYSALRWRWMGPGMHMIRAQGLQQGQLILLKIAAGKSMPIHSHGGSELTQILKGAYTDALGRFAVGDVADLDSEVEHQPVTVPGVACICVSALDAPLRFPGWLARKLQPLIGL
;
A
#
# COMPACT_ATOMS: atom_id res chain seq x y z
N MET A 1 9.75 6.89 13.83
CA MET A 1 8.52 7.46 14.43
C MET A 1 7.47 6.36 14.48
N THR A 2 6.58 6.38 15.48
CA THR A 2 5.52 5.37 15.66
C THR A 2 4.20 5.91 15.09
N PRO A 3 3.58 5.23 14.11
CA PRO A 3 2.25 5.60 13.61
C PRO A 3 1.19 5.60 14.72
N ARG A 4 0.25 6.53 14.64
CA ARG A 4 -0.95 6.63 15.49
C ARG A 4 -2.21 6.15 14.78
N HIS A 5 -2.23 6.21 13.45
CA HIS A 5 -3.31 5.67 12.63
C HIS A 5 -2.82 4.40 11.94
N HIS A 6 -3.66 3.36 12.01
CA HIS A 6 -3.32 1.99 11.66
C HIS A 6 -4.29 1.46 10.61
N LEU A 7 -3.87 0.41 9.91
CA LEU A 7 -4.77 -0.34 9.02
C LEU A 7 -5.96 -0.90 9.80
N ASP A 8 -7.13 -0.92 9.16
CA ASP A 8 -8.30 -1.60 9.71
C ASP A 8 -8.02 -3.11 9.86
N SER A 9 -8.71 -3.74 10.81
CA SER A 9 -8.55 -5.16 11.08
C SER A 9 -8.92 -6.02 9.86
N ALA A 10 -9.93 -5.63 9.07
CA ALA A 10 -10.30 -6.31 7.84
C ALA A 10 -9.18 -6.22 6.79
N THR A 11 -8.58 -5.04 6.62
CA THR A 11 -7.44 -4.83 5.72
C THR A 11 -6.22 -5.65 6.14
N VAL A 12 -5.93 -5.74 7.44
CA VAL A 12 -4.85 -6.58 7.96
C VAL A 12 -5.07 -8.06 7.63
N VAL A 13 -6.30 -8.56 7.83
CA VAL A 13 -6.65 -9.96 7.52
C VAL A 13 -6.57 -10.22 6.02
N ALA A 14 -7.07 -9.30 5.20
CA ALA A 14 -6.99 -9.40 3.74
C ALA A 14 -5.55 -9.39 3.23
N PHE A 15 -4.67 -8.58 3.83
CA PHE A 15 -3.24 -8.59 3.54
C PHE A 15 -2.62 -9.95 3.90
N ALA A 16 -2.88 -10.46 5.11
CA ALA A 16 -2.37 -11.76 5.56
C ALA A 16 -2.88 -12.93 4.71
N ALA A 17 -4.12 -12.85 4.20
CA ALA A 17 -4.71 -13.84 3.32
C ALA A 17 -4.27 -13.70 1.85
N GLY A 18 -3.57 -12.62 1.49
CA GLY A 18 -3.14 -12.35 0.12
C GLY A 18 -4.29 -11.98 -0.83
N THR A 19 -5.37 -11.39 -0.32
CA THR A 19 -6.58 -11.08 -1.11
C THR A 19 -6.74 -9.60 -1.47
N LEU A 20 -5.87 -8.72 -0.97
CA LEU A 20 -5.86 -7.31 -1.38
C LEU A 20 -5.48 -7.16 -2.85
N SER A 21 -6.05 -6.14 -3.50
CA SER A 21 -5.59 -5.73 -4.83
C SER A 21 -4.10 -5.34 -4.78
N PRO A 22 -3.34 -5.49 -5.88
CA PRO A 22 -1.91 -5.15 -5.88
C PRO A 22 -1.62 -3.71 -5.45
N ALA A 23 -2.52 -2.76 -5.76
CA ALA A 23 -2.39 -1.37 -5.33
C ALA A 23 -2.54 -1.22 -3.81
N LEU A 24 -3.61 -1.78 -3.21
CA LEU A 24 -3.81 -1.73 -1.76
C LEU A 24 -2.71 -2.48 -1.00
N ALA A 25 -2.29 -3.64 -1.51
CA ALA A 25 -1.20 -4.42 -0.94
C ALA A 25 0.12 -3.62 -0.88
N ALA A 26 0.41 -2.79 -1.90
CA ALA A 26 1.62 -1.96 -1.92
C ALA A 26 1.62 -0.90 -0.80
N VAL A 27 0.48 -0.22 -0.58
CA VAL A 27 0.34 0.77 0.51
C VAL A 27 0.34 0.09 1.88
N ALA A 28 -0.39 -1.02 2.03
CA ALA A 28 -0.39 -1.80 3.27
C ALA A 28 1.03 -2.25 3.64
N ALA A 29 1.79 -2.79 2.68
CA ALA A 29 3.19 -3.17 2.91
C ALA A 29 4.08 -1.97 3.26
N SER A 30 3.88 -0.83 2.60
CA SER A 30 4.61 0.41 2.92
C SER A 30 4.35 0.87 4.36
N HIS A 31 3.12 0.69 4.87
CA HIS A 31 2.79 0.94 6.26
C HIS A 31 3.42 -0.10 7.21
N LEU A 32 3.44 -1.37 6.83
CA LEU A 32 4.05 -2.43 7.62
C LEU A 32 5.55 -2.24 7.83
N GLU A 33 6.27 -1.60 6.90
CA GLU A 33 7.70 -1.26 7.10
C GLU A 33 7.92 -0.38 8.36
N VAL A 34 6.98 0.51 8.67
CA VAL A 34 7.10 1.49 9.76
C VAL A 34 6.22 1.19 10.99
N CYS A 35 5.26 0.28 10.87
CA CYS A 35 4.25 0.03 11.91
C CYS A 35 4.39 -1.35 12.57
N ALA A 36 5.06 -1.41 13.73
CA ALA A 36 5.22 -2.65 14.49
C ALA A 36 3.89 -3.28 14.93
N GLN A 37 2.90 -2.46 15.29
CA GLN A 37 1.57 -2.92 15.68
C GLN A 37 0.89 -3.68 14.54
N CYS A 38 0.81 -3.08 13.34
CA CYS A 38 0.21 -3.74 12.18
C CYS A 38 0.99 -5.00 11.78
N ARG A 39 2.34 -5.00 11.85
CA ARG A 39 3.13 -6.23 11.64
C ARG A 39 2.76 -7.35 12.60
N GLN A 40 2.52 -7.03 13.88
CA GLN A 40 2.10 -8.02 14.86
C GLN A 40 0.72 -8.60 14.52
N GLN A 41 -0.21 -7.77 14.05
CA GLN A 41 -1.55 -8.24 13.68
C GLN A 41 -1.51 -9.10 12.40
N VAL A 42 -0.71 -8.74 11.39
CA VAL A 42 -0.48 -9.58 10.20
C VAL A 42 0.06 -10.95 10.60
N ARG A 43 1.08 -11.01 11.46
CA ARG A 43 1.66 -12.27 11.95
C ARG A 43 0.63 -13.16 12.66
N LYS A 44 -0.36 -12.58 13.35
CA LYS A 44 -1.47 -13.35 13.93
C LYS A 44 -2.37 -13.93 12.85
N GLY A 45 -2.70 -13.15 11.82
CA GLY A 45 -3.44 -13.61 10.65
C GLY A 45 -2.72 -14.76 9.92
N GLU A 46 -1.41 -14.60 9.66
CA GLU A 46 -0.59 -15.64 9.04
C GLU A 46 -0.53 -16.92 9.89
N ARG A 47 -0.44 -16.78 11.22
CA ARG A 47 -0.49 -17.94 12.12
C ARG A 47 -1.82 -18.68 12.04
N LEU A 48 -2.94 -17.97 11.95
CA LEU A 48 -4.25 -18.59 11.71
C LEU A 48 -4.26 -19.33 10.37
N GLY A 49 -3.73 -18.71 9.31
CA GLY A 49 -3.57 -19.36 8.00
C GLY A 49 -2.74 -20.64 8.08
N GLY A 50 -1.63 -20.63 8.83
CA GLY A 50 -0.81 -21.82 9.08
C GLY A 50 -1.58 -22.94 9.76
N LEU A 51 -2.36 -22.63 10.80
CA LEU A 51 -3.21 -23.62 11.48
C LEU A 51 -4.30 -24.18 10.55
N LEU A 52 -4.89 -23.36 9.69
CA LEU A 52 -5.86 -23.81 8.70
C LEU A 52 -5.22 -24.75 7.67
N LEU A 53 -4.00 -24.45 7.22
CA LEU A 53 -3.24 -25.32 6.32
C LEU A 53 -2.89 -26.67 6.97
N GLU A 54 -2.49 -26.68 8.25
CA GLU A 54 -2.20 -27.91 9.00
C GLU A 54 -3.43 -28.82 9.15
N GLN A 55 -4.61 -28.23 9.24
CA GLN A 55 -5.88 -28.97 9.33
C GLN A 55 -6.38 -29.49 7.98
N GLN A 56 -5.81 -29.05 6.86
CA GLN A 56 -6.18 -29.60 5.56
C GLN A 56 -5.67 -31.03 5.44
N GLN A 57 -6.56 -31.93 5.02
CA GLN A 57 -6.13 -33.26 4.62
C GLN A 57 -5.29 -33.14 3.33
N PRO A 58 -4.10 -33.75 3.27
CA PRO A 58 -3.31 -33.77 2.04
C PRO A 58 -4.15 -34.28 0.87
N GLY A 59 -4.04 -33.62 -0.28
CA GLY A 59 -4.70 -34.10 -1.49
C GLY A 59 -4.31 -35.56 -1.80
N HIS A 60 -5.22 -36.31 -2.44
CA HIS A 60 -5.04 -37.72 -2.77
C HIS A 60 -4.03 -37.96 -3.90
N ALA A 61 -2.75 -37.65 -3.67
CA ALA A 61 -1.67 -38.04 -4.57
C ALA A 61 -1.18 -39.47 -4.26
N SER A 62 -1.01 -40.29 -5.29
CA SER A 62 -0.40 -41.61 -5.14
C SER A 62 1.01 -41.50 -4.52
N HIS A 63 1.46 -42.55 -3.84
CA HIS A 63 2.80 -42.58 -3.26
C HIS A 63 3.89 -42.31 -4.32
N ALA A 64 3.77 -42.93 -5.50
CA ALA A 64 4.69 -42.73 -6.61
C ALA A 64 4.73 -41.26 -7.08
N ARG A 65 3.58 -40.58 -7.16
CA ARG A 65 3.54 -39.16 -7.54
C ARG A 65 4.19 -38.27 -6.48
N ARG A 66 3.96 -38.53 -5.19
CA ARG A 66 4.59 -37.77 -4.09
C ARG A 66 6.11 -37.92 -4.11
N GLU A 67 6.62 -39.12 -4.35
CA GLU A 67 8.05 -39.39 -4.42
C GLU A 67 8.71 -38.68 -5.62
N SER A 68 8.07 -38.72 -6.79
CA SER A 68 8.55 -37.98 -7.97
C SER A 68 8.60 -36.47 -7.71
N LEU A 69 7.53 -35.87 -7.15
CA LEU A 69 7.52 -34.44 -6.83
C LEU A 69 8.61 -34.07 -5.81
N ARG A 70 8.86 -34.93 -4.81
CA ARG A 70 9.93 -34.74 -3.83
C ARG A 70 11.31 -34.74 -4.48
N GLN A 71 11.56 -35.67 -5.41
CA GLN A 71 12.82 -35.74 -6.16
C GLN A 71 13.01 -34.49 -7.05
N ASP A 72 11.96 -34.05 -7.74
CA ASP A 72 11.99 -32.84 -8.57
C ASP A 72 12.33 -31.59 -7.76
N ILE A 73 11.78 -31.46 -6.54
CA ILE A 73 12.08 -30.35 -5.63
C ILE A 73 13.54 -30.41 -5.16
N LEU A 74 14.03 -31.58 -4.78
CA LEU A 74 15.41 -31.73 -4.30
C LEU A 74 16.43 -31.45 -5.40
N ALA A 75 16.19 -31.90 -6.63
CA ALA A 75 17.06 -31.61 -7.76
C ALA A 75 17.18 -30.11 -8.04
N GLN A 76 16.10 -29.34 -7.84
CA GLN A 76 16.13 -27.87 -7.97
C GLN A 76 16.94 -27.16 -6.87
N LEU A 77 17.14 -27.79 -5.71
CA LEU A 77 17.97 -27.21 -4.63
C LEU A 77 19.47 -27.33 -4.90
N ASP A 78 19.87 -28.30 -5.72
CA ASP A 78 21.27 -28.51 -6.13
C ASP A 78 21.71 -27.51 -7.22
N GLU A 79 20.76 -26.78 -7.82
CA GLU A 79 21.03 -25.69 -8.75
C GLU A 79 21.45 -24.41 -8.00
N ALA A 80 22.30 -23.58 -8.62
CA ALA A 80 22.67 -22.29 -8.05
C ALA A 80 21.39 -21.45 -7.78
N PRO A 81 21.24 -20.83 -6.60
CA PRO A 81 20.02 -20.11 -6.27
C PRO A 81 19.80 -18.99 -7.28
N VAL A 82 18.78 -19.17 -8.13
CA VAL A 82 18.17 -18.05 -8.84
C VAL A 82 17.64 -17.14 -7.74
N ALA A 83 18.14 -15.91 -7.67
CA ALA A 83 17.65 -14.94 -6.70
C ALA A 83 16.11 -14.94 -6.81
N PRO A 84 15.37 -15.29 -5.74
CA PRO A 84 13.93 -15.34 -5.82
C PRO A 84 13.44 -13.96 -6.29
N PRO A 85 12.39 -13.90 -7.14
CA PRO A 85 11.81 -12.61 -7.47
C PRO A 85 11.51 -11.89 -6.17
N ALA A 86 12.07 -10.70 -5.99
CA ALA A 86 11.92 -9.94 -4.77
C ALA A 86 10.42 -9.73 -4.54
N SER A 87 9.85 -10.39 -3.53
CA SER A 87 8.49 -10.11 -3.12
C SER A 87 8.54 -8.79 -2.34
N PRO A 88 7.98 -7.68 -2.88
CA PRO A 88 8.03 -6.39 -2.19
C PRO A 88 7.31 -6.45 -0.84
N PHE A 89 6.46 -7.46 -0.62
CA PHE A 89 5.63 -7.63 0.57
C PHE A 89 6.33 -8.39 1.70
N ARG A 90 7.26 -9.32 1.39
CA ARG A 90 7.99 -10.07 2.44
C ARG A 90 8.89 -9.15 3.26
N ASN A 91 9.61 -8.26 2.57
CA ASN A 91 10.56 -7.34 3.22
C ASN A 91 9.86 -6.36 4.19
N ALA A 92 8.56 -6.10 4.01
CA ALA A 92 7.80 -5.20 4.87
C ALA A 92 7.57 -5.76 6.28
N ILE A 93 7.60 -7.09 6.45
CA ILE A 93 7.32 -7.77 7.72
C ILE A 93 8.58 -7.89 8.61
N ASP A 94 9.76 -7.69 8.02
CA ASP A 94 11.06 -7.85 8.69
C ASP A 94 11.49 -6.63 9.52
N GLY A 95 10.73 -5.53 9.45
CA GLY A 95 10.92 -4.34 10.29
C GLY A 95 11.69 -3.20 9.62
N PRO A 96 11.94 -2.10 10.35
CA PRO A 96 12.52 -0.89 9.78
C PRO A 96 13.99 -1.09 9.39
N ARG A 97 14.37 -0.61 8.19
CA ARG A 97 15.77 -0.49 7.74
C ARG A 97 16.31 0.92 8.05
N GLU A 98 17.64 1.10 7.99
CA GLU A 98 18.29 2.41 8.18
C GLU A 98 17.60 3.50 7.34
N ALA A 99 17.31 4.62 7.99
CA ALA A 99 16.50 5.70 7.45
C ALA A 99 17.35 6.66 6.60
N ASP A 100 17.51 6.33 5.33
CA ASP A 100 17.89 7.32 4.32
C ASP A 100 16.67 8.23 4.04
N PRO A 101 16.73 9.54 4.32
CA PRO A 101 15.61 10.46 4.13
C PRO A 101 15.21 10.67 2.67
N ASP A 102 16.07 10.30 1.72
CA ASP A 102 15.78 10.32 0.29
C ASP A 102 15.24 8.98 -0.23
N ARG A 103 15.24 7.91 0.57
CA ARG A 103 14.78 6.60 0.13
C ARG A 103 13.26 6.42 0.32
N LEU A 104 12.60 5.89 -0.70
CA LEU A 104 11.20 5.45 -0.64
C LEU A 104 11.08 4.14 0.15
N PRO A 105 9.90 3.83 0.71
CA PRO A 105 9.59 2.48 1.22
C PRO A 105 9.89 1.41 0.17
N VAL A 106 10.45 0.28 0.60
CA VAL A 106 10.92 -0.79 -0.30
C VAL A 106 9.76 -1.38 -1.09
N SER A 107 8.59 -1.50 -0.48
CA SER A 107 7.38 -2.00 -1.14
C SER A 107 6.93 -1.15 -2.32
N LEU A 108 7.38 0.11 -2.40
CA LEU A 108 7.03 1.06 -3.45
C LEU A 108 8.04 1.10 -4.61
N HIS A 109 9.22 0.47 -4.45
CA HIS A 109 10.32 0.58 -5.41
C HIS A 109 9.96 0.06 -6.80
N ALA A 110 9.21 -1.03 -6.87
CA ALA A 110 8.76 -1.61 -8.14
C ALA A 110 7.84 -0.67 -8.95
N TYR A 111 7.22 0.32 -8.30
CA TYR A 111 6.24 1.20 -8.93
C TYR A 111 6.79 2.60 -9.22
N PHE A 112 7.66 3.11 -8.35
CA PHE A 112 8.09 4.51 -8.38
C PHE A 112 9.61 4.69 -8.41
N GLY A 113 10.39 3.61 -8.31
CA GLY A 113 11.84 3.67 -8.11
C GLY A 113 12.23 3.82 -6.64
N GLU A 114 13.53 3.97 -6.38
CA GLU A 114 14.09 3.82 -5.03
C GLU A 114 14.10 5.11 -4.20
N THR A 115 14.17 6.28 -4.82
CA THR A 115 14.42 7.55 -4.11
C THR A 115 13.42 8.64 -4.48
N TYR A 116 13.16 9.56 -3.54
CA TYR A 116 12.32 10.74 -3.77
C TYR A 116 12.95 11.69 -4.79
N SER A 117 14.26 11.86 -4.79
CA SER A 117 14.99 12.74 -5.71
C SER A 117 14.87 12.32 -7.18
N ALA A 118 14.70 11.03 -7.45
CA ALA A 118 14.53 10.49 -8.81
C ALA A 118 13.09 10.63 -9.35
N LEU A 119 12.12 10.99 -8.49
CA LEU A 119 10.70 11.06 -8.87
C LEU A 119 10.42 12.16 -9.89
N ARG A 120 9.79 11.77 -11.01
CA ARG A 120 9.37 12.68 -12.07
C ARG A 120 7.92 13.10 -11.88
N TRP A 121 7.73 14.11 -11.03
CA TRP A 121 6.42 14.68 -10.70
C TRP A 121 5.70 15.26 -11.93
N ARG A 122 4.40 14.93 -12.08
CA ARG A 122 3.52 15.57 -13.06
C ARG A 122 2.67 16.62 -12.37
N TRP A 123 2.60 17.80 -12.95
CA TRP A 123 1.76 18.88 -12.42
C TRP A 123 0.27 18.52 -12.59
N MET A 124 -0.50 18.74 -11.52
CA MET A 124 -1.97 18.54 -11.52
C MET A 124 -2.71 19.86 -11.32
N GLY A 125 -2.13 20.77 -10.54
CA GLY A 125 -2.76 22.03 -10.17
C GLY A 125 -1.83 22.89 -9.30
N PRO A 126 -2.24 24.11 -8.94
CA PRO A 126 -1.44 25.01 -8.12
C PRO A 126 -1.01 24.37 -6.78
N GLY A 127 0.29 24.03 -6.67
CA GLY A 127 0.86 23.41 -5.48
C GLY A 127 0.61 21.89 -5.37
N MET A 128 0.12 21.24 -6.43
CA MET A 128 -0.25 19.82 -6.42
C MET A 128 0.41 19.08 -7.58
N HIS A 129 1.09 17.99 -7.27
CA HIS A 129 1.74 17.12 -8.23
C HIS A 129 1.42 15.65 -7.95
N MET A 130 1.51 14.83 -8.99
CA MET A 130 1.17 13.42 -8.91
C MET A 130 2.10 12.57 -9.77
N ILE A 131 2.29 11.31 -9.36
CA ILE A 131 2.82 10.23 -10.18
C ILE A 131 1.85 9.05 -10.07
N ARG A 132 1.46 8.45 -11.20
CA ARG A 132 0.66 7.22 -11.23
C ARG A 132 1.57 6.05 -11.52
N ALA A 133 1.45 4.97 -10.76
CA ALA A 133 2.12 3.71 -11.07
C ALA A 133 1.58 3.15 -12.40
N GLN A 134 2.44 2.44 -13.13
CA GLN A 134 2.09 1.79 -14.39
C GLN A 134 2.06 0.26 -14.23
N GLY A 135 1.35 -0.44 -15.11
CA GLY A 135 1.37 -1.90 -15.18
C GLY A 135 0.53 -2.65 -14.13
N LEU A 136 -0.22 -1.92 -13.28
CA LEU A 136 -1.19 -2.52 -12.36
C LEU A 136 -2.40 -3.06 -13.13
N GLN A 137 -2.75 -4.32 -12.89
CA GLN A 137 -3.92 -4.98 -13.50
C GLN A 137 -5.24 -4.61 -12.80
N GLN A 138 -5.17 -4.25 -11.51
CA GLN A 138 -6.31 -3.88 -10.68
C GLN A 138 -5.93 -2.77 -9.71
N GLY A 139 -6.89 -1.87 -9.47
CA GLY A 139 -6.73 -0.68 -8.64
C GLY A 139 -5.84 0.40 -9.25
N GLN A 140 -5.74 1.53 -8.56
CA GLN A 140 -4.84 2.64 -8.87
C GLN A 140 -3.87 2.83 -7.72
N LEU A 141 -2.60 3.10 -8.02
CA LEU A 141 -1.59 3.47 -7.02
C LEU A 141 -0.95 4.79 -7.46
N ILE A 142 -1.00 5.78 -6.58
CA ILE A 142 -0.59 7.16 -6.88
C ILE A 142 0.32 7.69 -5.77
N LEU A 143 1.36 8.41 -6.17
CA LEU A 143 2.05 9.34 -5.27
C LEU A 143 1.47 10.73 -5.47
N LEU A 144 1.15 11.40 -4.37
CA LEU A 144 0.69 12.78 -4.34
C LEU A 144 1.71 13.63 -3.59
N LYS A 145 2.01 14.81 -4.12
CA LYS A 145 2.80 15.85 -3.46
C LYS A 145 1.98 17.13 -3.43
N ILE A 146 1.60 17.54 -2.23
CA ILE A 146 0.71 18.67 -1.98
C ILE A 146 1.48 19.69 -1.14
N ALA A 147 1.60 20.92 -1.64
CA ALA A 147 2.25 22.02 -0.96
C ALA A 147 1.50 22.38 0.34
N ALA A 148 2.23 22.86 1.35
CA ALA A 148 1.68 23.20 2.64
C ALA A 148 0.50 24.19 2.55
N GLY A 149 -0.52 23.99 3.39
CA GLY A 149 -1.72 24.83 3.44
C GLY A 149 -2.68 24.66 2.26
N LYS A 150 -2.47 23.66 1.38
CA LYS A 150 -3.40 23.32 0.31
C LYS A 150 -4.41 22.27 0.77
N SER A 151 -5.63 22.39 0.27
CA SER A 151 -6.73 21.45 0.45
C SER A 151 -7.01 20.68 -0.83
N MET A 152 -7.29 19.38 -0.71
CA MET A 152 -7.94 18.63 -1.77
C MET A 152 -9.42 19.03 -1.88
N PRO A 153 -10.07 18.92 -3.06
CA PRO A 153 -11.52 18.98 -3.13
C PRO A 153 -12.15 17.89 -2.25
N ILE A 154 -13.37 18.12 -1.74
CA ILE A 154 -14.13 17.09 -1.04
C ILE A 154 -14.37 15.92 -2.01
N HIS A 155 -14.13 14.70 -1.53
CA HIS A 155 -14.35 13.47 -2.29
C HIS A 155 -14.74 12.33 -1.35
N SER A 156 -15.40 11.35 -1.94
CA SER A 156 -15.56 9.99 -1.44
C SER A 156 -14.97 8.99 -2.43
N HIS A 157 -15.00 7.72 -2.08
CA HIS A 157 -14.34 6.65 -2.82
C HIS A 157 -15.37 5.72 -3.47
N GLY A 158 -15.02 5.14 -4.62
CA GLY A 158 -15.84 4.13 -5.27
C GLY A 158 -15.82 2.75 -4.58
N GLY A 159 -14.89 2.58 -3.64
CA GLY A 159 -14.56 1.36 -2.89
C GLY A 159 -13.59 1.73 -1.78
N SER A 160 -12.64 0.84 -1.44
CA SER A 160 -11.63 1.12 -0.42
C SER A 160 -10.53 2.06 -0.93
N GLU A 161 -10.05 2.92 -0.03
CA GLU A 161 -8.90 3.81 -0.20
C GLU A 161 -7.90 3.59 0.94
N LEU A 162 -6.63 3.36 0.59
CA LEU A 162 -5.53 3.38 1.54
C LEU A 162 -4.60 4.55 1.21
N THR A 163 -4.44 5.50 2.15
CA THR A 163 -3.53 6.63 2.00
C THR A 163 -2.52 6.68 3.14
N GLN A 164 -1.23 6.47 2.84
CA GLN A 164 -0.15 6.56 3.83
C GLN A 164 0.66 7.84 3.65
N ILE A 165 0.95 8.54 4.75
CA ILE A 165 1.83 9.71 4.76
C ILE A 165 3.28 9.28 4.75
N LEU A 166 4.03 9.75 3.76
CA LEU A 166 5.45 9.50 3.59
C LEU A 166 6.32 10.69 4.04
N LYS A 167 5.87 11.93 3.79
CA LYS A 167 6.48 13.17 4.29
C LYS A 167 5.40 14.18 4.67
N GLY A 168 5.69 15.03 5.66
CA GLY A 168 4.76 16.07 6.12
C GLY A 168 3.58 15.51 6.91
N ALA A 169 2.42 16.15 6.78
CA ALA A 169 1.17 15.74 7.41
C ALA A 169 -0.03 16.46 6.74
N TYR A 170 -1.23 15.93 6.94
CA TYR A 170 -2.47 16.65 6.71
C TYR A 170 -3.41 16.54 7.91
N THR A 171 -4.48 17.32 7.90
CA THR A 171 -5.60 17.20 8.83
C THR A 171 -6.91 17.19 8.04
N ASP A 172 -7.84 16.33 8.43
CA ASP A 172 -9.21 16.28 7.93
C ASP A 172 -10.20 16.09 9.10
N ALA A 173 -11.45 15.75 8.78
CA ALA A 173 -12.49 15.51 9.79
C ALA A 173 -12.21 14.29 10.69
N LEU A 174 -11.36 13.37 10.26
CA LEU A 174 -11.00 12.15 11.00
C LEU A 174 -9.80 12.38 11.92
N GLY A 175 -9.04 13.45 11.69
CA GLY A 175 -7.97 13.89 12.56
C GLY A 175 -6.72 14.31 11.80
N ARG A 176 -5.58 14.25 12.50
CA ARG A 176 -4.28 14.63 11.94
C ARG A 176 -3.48 13.39 11.56
N PHE A 177 -3.14 13.24 10.29
CA PHE A 177 -2.31 12.16 9.77
C PHE A 177 -0.90 12.69 9.52
N ALA A 178 0.10 12.09 10.16
CA ALA A 178 1.52 12.44 10.03
C ALA A 178 2.34 11.28 9.47
N VAL A 179 3.64 11.50 9.21
CA VAL A 179 4.54 10.49 8.63
C VAL A 179 4.38 9.11 9.28
N GLY A 180 4.09 8.11 8.44
CA GLY A 180 3.86 6.72 8.82
C GLY A 180 2.41 6.36 9.08
N ASP A 181 1.54 7.33 9.40
CA ASP A 181 0.11 7.11 9.54
C ASP A 181 -0.52 6.67 8.21
N VAL A 182 -1.56 5.85 8.33
CA VAL A 182 -2.40 5.41 7.21
C VAL A 182 -3.85 5.78 7.49
N ALA A 183 -4.51 6.36 6.49
CA ALA A 183 -5.96 6.46 6.42
C ALA A 183 -6.48 5.24 5.63
N ASP A 184 -7.35 4.47 6.26
CA ASP A 184 -7.99 3.28 5.68
C ASP A 184 -9.49 3.56 5.64
N LEU A 185 -9.95 4.00 4.47
CA LEU A 185 -11.27 4.60 4.29
C LEU A 185 -12.09 3.78 3.30
N ASP A 186 -13.38 3.67 3.55
CA ASP A 186 -14.34 3.05 2.64
C ASP A 186 -15.10 4.10 1.80
N SER A 187 -16.09 3.63 1.04
CA SER A 187 -16.89 4.48 0.17
C SER A 187 -17.87 5.41 0.88
N GLU A 188 -18.13 5.21 2.17
CA GLU A 188 -19.08 6.02 2.94
C GLU A 188 -18.43 7.26 3.55
N VAL A 189 -17.10 7.33 3.54
CA VAL A 189 -16.34 8.46 4.08
C VAL A 189 -16.18 9.55 3.02
N GLU A 190 -16.75 10.72 3.28
CA GLU A 190 -16.40 11.97 2.61
C GLU A 190 -15.36 12.73 3.44
N HIS A 191 -14.28 13.18 2.81
CA HIS A 191 -13.26 13.96 3.52
C HIS A 191 -12.60 15.05 2.67
N GLN A 192 -11.94 15.98 3.37
CA GLN A 192 -11.22 17.11 2.78
C GLN A 192 -9.84 17.27 3.44
N PRO A 193 -8.82 16.54 2.96
CA PRO A 193 -7.46 16.68 3.48
C PRO A 193 -6.91 18.10 3.28
N VAL A 194 -6.47 18.72 4.38
CA VAL A 194 -5.76 20.00 4.38
C VAL A 194 -4.34 19.78 4.88
N THR A 195 -3.35 20.03 4.03
CA THR A 195 -1.94 19.88 4.40
C THR A 195 -1.52 20.92 5.44
N VAL A 196 -0.74 20.47 6.42
CA VAL A 196 -0.33 21.34 7.53
C VAL A 196 0.77 22.32 7.09
N PRO A 197 0.95 23.46 7.77
CA PRO A 197 2.06 24.37 7.50
C PRO A 197 3.44 23.70 7.63
N GLY A 198 4.41 24.17 6.84
CA GLY A 198 5.79 23.69 6.86
C GLY A 198 6.20 23.02 5.56
N VAL A 199 6.51 21.73 5.60
CA VAL A 199 6.96 20.96 4.44
C VAL A 199 5.78 20.45 3.61
N ALA A 200 6.01 20.21 2.32
CA ALA A 200 5.00 19.56 1.47
C ALA A 200 4.61 18.18 2.04
N CYS A 201 3.31 17.87 1.97
CA CYS A 201 2.81 16.54 2.28
C CYS A 201 3.04 15.63 1.06
N ILE A 202 3.75 14.53 1.26
CA ILE A 202 3.87 13.47 0.27
C ILE A 202 3.18 12.24 0.84
N CYS A 203 2.23 11.70 0.10
CA CYS A 203 1.54 10.46 0.45
C CYS A 203 1.50 9.51 -0.75
N VAL A 204 1.39 8.23 -0.45
CA VAL A 204 0.99 7.20 -1.42
C VAL A 204 -0.46 6.85 -1.13
N SER A 205 -1.28 6.83 -2.18
CA SER A 205 -2.69 6.46 -2.11
C SER A 205 -2.97 5.30 -3.06
N ALA A 206 -3.79 4.36 -2.62
CA ALA A 206 -4.29 3.27 -3.42
C ALA A 206 -5.81 3.24 -3.39
N LEU A 207 -6.42 3.04 -4.55
CA LEU A 207 -7.87 3.02 -4.73
C LEU A 207 -8.29 1.76 -5.49
N ASP A 208 -9.29 1.05 -4.99
CA ASP A 208 -9.89 -0.07 -5.73
C ASP A 208 -10.82 0.38 -6.85
N ALA A 209 -11.39 1.58 -6.73
CA ALA A 209 -12.30 2.17 -7.70
C ALA A 209 -12.09 3.69 -7.81
N PRO A 210 -12.51 4.31 -8.93
CA PRO A 210 -12.37 5.75 -9.15
C PRO A 210 -12.95 6.61 -8.02
N LEU A 211 -12.41 7.82 -7.87
CA LEU A 211 -12.94 8.81 -6.92
C LEU A 211 -14.37 9.23 -7.26
N ARG A 212 -15.18 9.48 -6.23
CA ARG A 212 -16.52 10.03 -6.34
C ARG A 212 -16.52 11.45 -5.78
N PHE A 213 -16.75 12.43 -6.64
CA PHE A 213 -16.86 13.83 -6.21
C PHE A 213 -18.33 14.23 -6.07
N PRO A 214 -18.77 14.75 -4.91
CA PRO A 214 -20.08 15.34 -4.79
C PRO A 214 -20.18 16.62 -5.63
N GLY A 215 -21.30 16.79 -6.35
CA GLY A 215 -21.58 17.98 -7.16
C GLY A 215 -21.25 17.85 -8.66
N TRP A 216 -22.01 18.56 -9.48
CA TRP A 216 -21.92 18.48 -10.95
C TRP A 216 -20.66 19.14 -11.52
N LEU A 217 -20.15 20.19 -10.85
CA LEU A 217 -18.95 20.91 -11.28
C LEU A 217 -17.67 20.10 -11.00
N ALA A 218 -17.58 19.46 -9.84
CA ALA A 218 -16.46 18.60 -9.47
C ALA A 218 -16.41 17.31 -10.33
N ARG A 219 -17.57 16.74 -10.68
CA ARG A 219 -17.67 15.63 -11.65
C ARG A 219 -17.15 15.98 -13.04
N LYS A 220 -17.26 17.24 -13.49
CA LYS A 220 -16.68 17.65 -14.78
C LYS A 220 -15.15 17.77 -14.76
N LEU A 221 -14.54 17.86 -13.57
CA LEU A 221 -13.08 17.90 -13.40
C LEU A 221 -12.44 16.50 -13.28
N GLN A 222 -13.23 15.44 -13.07
CA GLN A 222 -12.75 14.04 -13.04
C GLN A 222 -11.81 13.65 -14.20
N PRO A 223 -12.11 14.00 -15.48
CA PRO A 223 -11.23 13.64 -16.59
C PRO A 223 -9.88 14.39 -16.59
N LEU A 224 -9.85 15.59 -15.98
CA LEU A 224 -8.67 16.44 -15.88
C LEU A 224 -7.80 16.09 -14.66
N ILE A 225 -8.44 15.64 -13.58
CA ILE A 225 -7.79 15.17 -12.35
C ILE A 225 -7.39 13.70 -12.48
N GLY A 226 -8.04 12.93 -13.36
CA GLY A 226 -7.67 11.56 -13.77
C GLY A 226 -7.74 10.53 -12.65
N LEU A 227 -8.69 10.67 -11.73
CA LEU A 227 -8.93 9.73 -10.64
C LEU A 227 -10.28 9.04 -10.83
#